data_AF-A0A3C1ZWD7-F1
#
_entry.id   AF-A0A3C1ZWD7-F1
#
_cell.length_a   1.000
_cell.length_b   1.000
_cell.length_c   1.000
_cell.angle_alpha   90.00
_cell.angle_beta   90.00
_cell.angle_gamma   90.00
#
_symmetry.space_group_name_H-M   'P 1'
#
loop_
_entity.id
_entity.type
_entity.pdbx_description
1 polymer ?
#
loop_
_entity_poly.entity_id
_entity_poly.type
_entity_poly.pdbx_seq_one_letter_code
_entity_poly.pdbx_strand_id
1 'polypeptide(L)'
;MPPEEAVAKKKELAARAFSMSKQPPVSDLEEVKALQEEWKTSGRAPRDLILDIQEQFFMACDMVYQKHFLEINVRNSATDFDSLGAEDQYQAKIDLLDEQVASDQQEIDMFQENINRVKEQGGEVDRMLVGKLQNQKRRMKVKQILREEIEEAMAEL
;
A
#
# COMPACT_ATOMS: atom_id res chain seq x y z
N MET A 1 -18.98 9.12 20.56
CA MET A 1 -19.41 8.37 19.37
C MET A 1 -19.68 6.93 19.79
N PRO A 2 -20.93 6.44 19.66
CA PRO A 2 -21.29 5.04 19.87
C PRO A 2 -20.52 4.11 18.90
N PRO A 3 -20.35 2.81 19.25
CA PRO A 3 -19.60 1.86 18.42
C PRO A 3 -20.13 1.70 16.98
N GLU A 4 -21.45 1.71 16.80
CA GLU A 4 -22.09 1.59 15.48
C GLU A 4 -21.79 2.79 14.58
N GLU A 5 -21.82 4.00 15.14
CA GLU A 5 -21.48 5.24 14.44
C GLU A 5 -19.99 5.27 14.06
N ALA A 6 -19.11 4.75 14.93
CA ALA A 6 -17.68 4.61 14.63
C ALA A 6 -17.41 3.63 13.47
N VAL A 7 -18.10 2.49 13.46
CA VAL A 7 -18.02 1.52 12.35
C VAL A 7 -18.51 2.16 11.05
N ALA A 8 -19.67 2.83 11.07
CA ALA A 8 -20.22 3.49 9.89
C ALA A 8 -19.26 4.54 9.33
N LYS A 9 -18.72 5.41 10.20
CA LYS A 9 -17.73 6.42 9.80
C LYS A 9 -16.49 5.79 9.18
N LYS A 10 -15.95 4.72 9.76
CA LYS A 10 -14.78 4.03 9.21
C LYS A 10 -15.07 3.36 7.85
N LYS A 11 -16.28 2.84 7.62
CA LYS A 11 -16.69 2.35 6.30
C LYS A 11 -16.70 3.46 5.26
N GLU A 12 -17.21 4.63 5.61
CA GLU A 12 -17.21 5.79 4.72
C GLU A 12 -15.78 6.21 4.34
N LEU A 13 -14.88 6.27 5.32
CA LEU A 13 -13.46 6.59 5.07
C LEU A 13 -12.79 5.54 4.17
N ALA A 14 -13.07 4.26 4.38
CA ALA A 14 -12.57 3.18 3.52
C ALA A 14 -13.07 3.32 2.08
N ALA A 15 -14.37 3.62 1.89
CA ALA A 15 -14.95 3.84 0.57
C ALA A 15 -14.33 5.06 -0.14
N ARG A 16 -14.10 6.16 0.59
CA ARG A 16 -13.42 7.36 0.04
C ARG A 16 -11.98 7.06 -0.38
N ALA A 17 -11.21 6.39 0.48
CA ALA A 17 -9.84 5.99 0.16
C ALA A 17 -9.78 5.06 -1.07
N PHE A 18 -10.72 4.12 -1.18
CA PHE A 18 -10.84 3.24 -2.34
C PHE A 18 -11.12 4.03 -3.63
N SER A 19 -12.08 4.96 -3.60
CA SER A 19 -12.37 5.82 -4.76
C SER A 19 -11.14 6.62 -5.19
N MET A 20 -10.36 7.15 -4.25
CA MET A 20 -9.10 7.83 -4.55
C MET A 20 -8.07 6.90 -5.18
N SER A 21 -7.95 5.64 -4.71
CA SER A 21 -7.00 4.68 -5.27
C SER A 21 -7.27 4.27 -6.72
N LYS A 22 -8.49 4.53 -7.22
CA LYS A 22 -8.89 4.26 -8.61
C LYS A 22 -8.70 5.46 -9.53
N GLN A 23 -8.34 6.62 -9.00
CA GLN A 23 -7.98 7.78 -9.82
C GLN A 23 -6.53 7.69 -10.29
N PRO A 24 -6.15 8.45 -11.34
CA PRO A 24 -4.75 8.65 -11.71
C PRO A 24 -3.92 9.16 -10.52
N PRO A 25 -2.59 8.98 -10.56
CA PRO A 25 -1.68 9.47 -9.51
C PRO A 25 -1.94 10.95 -9.21
N VAL A 26 -2.26 11.25 -7.95
CA VAL A 26 -2.45 12.64 -7.50
C VAL A 26 -1.10 13.31 -7.31
N SER A 27 -1.01 14.60 -7.66
CA SER A 27 0.21 15.40 -7.45
C SER A 27 0.41 15.80 -5.99
N ASP A 28 -0.67 15.90 -5.22
CA ASP A 28 -0.65 16.20 -3.78
C ASP A 28 -1.33 15.09 -2.98
N LEU A 29 -0.68 14.69 -1.90
CA LEU A 29 -1.10 13.64 -0.98
C LEU A 29 -1.83 14.19 0.26
N GLU A 30 -2.14 15.48 0.31
CA GLU A 30 -2.88 16.11 1.42
C GLU A 30 -4.21 15.42 1.74
N GLU A 31 -5.01 15.07 0.74
CA GLU A 31 -6.33 14.46 0.97
C GLU A 31 -6.23 13.06 1.61
N VAL A 32 -5.30 12.21 1.14
CA VAL A 32 -5.10 10.88 1.74
C VAL A 32 -4.54 10.98 3.16
N LYS A 33 -3.70 11.98 3.44
CA LYS A 33 -3.25 12.28 4.81
C LYS A 33 -4.41 12.71 5.70
N ALA A 34 -5.28 13.60 5.21
CA ALA A 34 -6.46 14.05 5.94
C ALA A 34 -7.40 12.86 6.28
N LEU A 35 -7.63 11.94 5.34
CA LEU A 35 -8.38 10.70 5.60
C LEU A 35 -7.75 9.85 6.70
N GLN A 36 -6.42 9.70 6.71
CA GLN A 36 -5.72 8.94 7.75
C GLN A 36 -5.81 9.60 9.13
N GLU A 37 -5.80 10.93 9.22
CA GLU A 37 -6.05 11.65 10.47
C GLU A 37 -7.50 11.53 10.94
N GLU A 38 -8.46 11.62 10.01
CA GLU A 38 -9.88 11.38 10.32
C GLU A 38 -10.11 9.93 10.80
N TRP A 39 -9.41 8.96 10.19
CA TRP A 39 -9.45 7.57 10.62
C TRP A 39 -9.01 7.40 12.08
N LYS A 40 -7.92 8.06 12.49
CA LYS A 40 -7.41 7.99 13.87
C LYS A 40 -8.41 8.56 14.89
N THR A 41 -9.20 9.55 14.49
CA THR A 41 -10.15 10.26 15.37
C THR A 41 -11.59 9.76 15.30
N SER A 42 -11.91 8.83 14.37
CA SER A 42 -13.24 8.25 14.12
C SER A 42 -13.80 7.29 15.20
N GLY A 43 -13.37 7.41 16.45
CA GLY A 43 -13.87 6.60 17.57
C GLY A 43 -13.39 5.14 17.57
N ARG A 44 -13.76 4.40 18.63
CA ARG A 44 -13.41 2.98 18.81
C ARG A 44 -14.54 2.09 18.27
N ALA A 45 -14.17 1.09 17.49
CA ALA A 45 -15.07 0.08 16.94
C ALA A 45 -14.70 -1.33 17.46
N PRO A 46 -15.65 -2.27 17.57
CA PRO A 46 -15.37 -3.67 17.87
C PRO A 46 -14.41 -4.26 16.83
N ARG A 47 -13.43 -5.02 17.29
CA ARG A 47 -12.32 -5.50 16.45
C ARG A 47 -12.81 -6.38 15.30
N ASP A 48 -13.68 -7.31 15.61
CA ASP A 48 -14.36 -8.23 14.68
C ASP A 48 -15.10 -7.51 13.55
N LEU A 49 -15.66 -6.33 13.81
CA LEU A 49 -16.37 -5.55 12.80
C LEU A 49 -15.46 -4.66 11.96
N ILE A 50 -14.26 -4.32 12.44
CA ILE A 50 -13.39 -3.31 11.82
C ILE A 50 -12.14 -3.86 11.14
N LEU A 51 -11.72 -5.09 11.44
CA LEU A 51 -10.46 -5.63 10.92
C LEU A 51 -10.36 -5.58 9.39
N ASP A 52 -11.40 -6.06 8.69
CA ASP A 52 -11.46 -6.05 7.22
C ASP A 52 -11.53 -4.63 6.65
N ILE A 53 -12.37 -3.76 7.22
CA ILE A 53 -12.50 -2.36 6.82
C ILE A 53 -11.16 -1.61 6.99
N GLN A 54 -10.45 -1.90 8.08
CA GLN A 54 -9.15 -1.34 8.37
C GLN A 54 -8.10 -1.78 7.35
N GLU A 55 -8.09 -3.07 6.99
CA GLU A 55 -7.20 -3.59 5.96
C GLU A 55 -7.46 -2.93 4.61
N GLN A 56 -8.73 -2.87 4.18
CA GLN A 56 -9.13 -2.21 2.93
C GLN A 56 -8.75 -0.73 2.91
N PHE A 57 -9.03 0.00 4.00
CA PHE A 57 -8.68 1.42 4.12
C PHE A 57 -7.17 1.64 3.94
N PHE A 58 -6.34 0.90 4.69
CA PHE A 58 -4.89 1.10 4.61
C PHE A 58 -4.30 0.61 3.29
N MET A 59 -4.85 -0.45 2.70
CA MET A 59 -4.42 -0.92 1.38
C MET A 59 -4.73 0.14 0.30
N ALA A 60 -5.90 0.78 0.36
CA ALA A 60 -6.27 1.86 -0.55
C ALA A 60 -5.39 3.11 -0.36
N CYS A 61 -5.09 3.49 0.89
CA CYS A 61 -4.13 4.57 1.15
C CYS A 61 -2.73 4.24 0.60
N ASP A 62 -2.22 3.04 0.90
CA ASP A 62 -0.91 2.58 0.40
C ASP A 62 -0.88 2.59 -1.14
N MET A 63 -1.99 2.26 -1.83
CA MET A 63 -2.11 2.34 -3.28
C MET A 63 -1.99 3.78 -3.83
N VAL A 64 -2.65 4.75 -3.19
CA VAL A 64 -2.52 6.18 -3.57
C VAL A 64 -1.07 6.64 -3.46
N TYR A 65 -0.41 6.31 -2.34
CA TYR A 65 1.00 6.66 -2.14
C TYR A 65 1.91 5.97 -3.16
N GLN A 66 1.69 4.69 -3.43
CA GLN A 66 2.53 3.94 -4.35
C GLN A 66 2.40 4.47 -5.79
N LYS A 67 1.20 4.80 -6.25
CA LYS A 67 0.97 5.43 -7.56
C LYS A 67 1.75 6.74 -7.68
N HIS A 68 1.68 7.60 -6.66
CA HIS A 68 2.43 8.85 -6.64
C HIS A 68 3.96 8.64 -6.64
N PHE A 69 4.48 7.75 -5.81
CA PHE A 69 5.92 7.51 -5.74
C PHE A 69 6.47 6.84 -6.99
N LEU A 70 5.72 5.95 -7.62
CA LEU A 70 6.11 5.32 -8.87
C LEU A 70 6.33 6.37 -9.96
N GLU A 71 5.40 7.30 -10.12
CA GLU A 71 5.49 8.40 -11.09
C GLU A 71 6.72 9.29 -10.88
N ILE A 72 7.05 9.59 -9.63
CA ILE A 72 8.24 10.40 -9.30
C ILE A 72 9.51 9.60 -9.57
N ASN A 73 9.57 8.35 -9.09
CA ASN A 73 10.76 7.54 -9.16
C ASN A 73 11.12 7.16 -10.59
N VAL A 74 10.13 6.79 -11.42
CA VAL A 74 10.39 6.41 -12.81
C VAL A 74 10.96 7.58 -13.63
N ARG A 75 10.48 8.81 -13.38
CA ARG A 75 11.02 10.02 -14.02
C ARG A 75 12.43 10.37 -13.54
N ASN A 76 12.77 10.00 -12.32
CA ASN A 76 14.11 10.19 -11.78
C ASN A 76 15.11 9.12 -12.27
N SER A 77 14.63 7.90 -12.56
CA SER A 77 15.48 6.79 -12.99
C SER A 77 15.66 6.69 -14.50
N ALA A 78 14.62 6.99 -15.29
CA ALA A 78 14.66 6.91 -16.75
C ALA A 78 14.99 8.28 -17.37
N THR A 79 15.98 8.28 -18.28
CA THR A 79 16.32 9.50 -19.04
C THR A 79 15.19 9.82 -20.02
N ASP A 80 14.68 11.05 -19.96
CA ASP A 80 13.64 11.55 -20.88
C ASP A 80 12.38 10.67 -20.92
N PHE A 81 11.96 10.17 -19.74
CA PHE A 81 10.80 9.30 -19.56
C PHE A 81 9.54 9.80 -20.29
N ASP A 82 9.26 11.09 -20.19
CA ASP A 82 8.05 11.69 -20.76
C ASP A 82 8.06 11.70 -22.30
N SER A 83 9.22 11.50 -22.94
CA SER A 83 9.36 11.41 -24.41
C SER A 83 9.25 9.97 -24.93
N LEU A 84 9.20 8.96 -24.06
CA LEU A 84 9.03 7.57 -24.44
C LEU A 84 7.60 7.29 -24.97
N GLY A 85 7.46 6.25 -25.80
CA GLY A 85 6.16 5.73 -26.21
C GLY A 85 5.38 5.13 -25.02
N ALA A 86 4.06 5.01 -25.15
CA ALA A 86 3.21 4.51 -24.05
C ALA A 86 3.63 3.11 -23.55
N GLU A 87 3.95 2.20 -24.47
CA GLU A 87 4.43 0.85 -24.14
C GLU A 87 5.75 0.90 -23.36
N ASP A 88 6.74 1.66 -23.82
CA ASP A 88 8.02 1.85 -23.12
C ASP A 88 7.86 2.50 -21.74
N GLN A 89 6.93 3.45 -21.60
CA GLN A 89 6.60 4.07 -20.32
C GLN A 89 6.00 3.07 -19.34
N TYR A 90 5.11 2.19 -19.79
CA TYR A 90 4.55 1.13 -18.96
C TYR A 90 5.61 0.10 -18.58
N GLN A 91 6.45 -0.32 -19.53
CA GLN A 91 7.53 -1.26 -19.26
C GLN A 91 8.51 -0.70 -18.21
N ALA A 92 8.93 0.56 -18.32
CA ALA A 92 9.81 1.18 -17.32
C ALA A 92 9.18 1.25 -15.92
N LYS A 93 7.85 1.40 -15.82
CA LYS A 93 7.14 1.33 -14.53
C LYS A 93 7.09 -0.10 -13.99
N ILE A 94 6.83 -1.09 -14.84
CA ILE A 94 6.82 -2.52 -14.48
C ILE A 94 8.19 -2.93 -13.94
N ASP A 95 9.27 -2.61 -14.66
CA ASP A 95 10.64 -2.95 -14.27
C ASP A 95 10.99 -2.37 -12.89
N LEU A 96 10.66 -1.11 -12.64
CA LEU A 96 10.88 -0.47 -11.35
C LEU A 96 10.04 -1.12 -10.23
N LEU A 97 8.80 -1.53 -10.51
CA LEU A 97 7.97 -2.25 -9.54
C LEU A 97 8.54 -3.64 -9.25
N ASP A 98 9.04 -4.35 -10.26
CA ASP A 98 9.67 -5.67 -10.11
C ASP A 98 10.90 -5.61 -9.21
N GLU A 99 11.78 -4.63 -9.42
CA GLU A 99 12.94 -4.40 -8.54
C GLU A 99 12.51 -4.11 -7.10
N GLN A 100 11.51 -3.24 -6.92
CA GLN A 100 10.99 -2.89 -5.59
C GLN A 100 10.33 -4.09 -4.90
N VAL A 101 9.57 -4.92 -5.62
CA VAL A 101 8.92 -6.12 -5.07
C VAL A 101 9.97 -7.15 -4.69
N ALA A 102 10.98 -7.39 -5.53
CA ALA A 102 12.06 -8.32 -5.23
C ALA A 102 12.84 -7.91 -3.97
N SER A 103 13.17 -6.62 -3.84
CA SER A 103 13.86 -6.09 -2.66
C SER A 103 12.99 -6.20 -1.40
N ASP A 104 11.72 -5.78 -1.46
CA ASP A 104 10.78 -5.88 -0.34
C ASP A 104 10.60 -7.35 0.11
N GLN A 105 10.48 -8.29 -0.84
CA GLN A 105 10.30 -9.70 -0.56
C GLN A 105 11.50 -10.29 0.18
N GLN A 106 12.73 -9.97 -0.24
CA GLN A 106 13.95 -10.38 0.45
C GLN A 106 14.01 -9.85 1.89
N GLU A 107 13.70 -8.57 2.10
CA GLU A 107 13.64 -7.98 3.45
C GLU A 107 12.59 -8.66 4.33
N ILE A 108 11.40 -8.90 3.78
CA ILE A 108 10.29 -9.56 4.45
C ILE A 108 10.65 -11.00 4.85
N ASP A 109 11.38 -11.73 4.00
CA ASP A 109 11.80 -13.10 4.28
C ASP A 109 12.86 -13.14 5.37
N MET A 110 13.88 -12.28 5.31
CA MET A 110 14.86 -12.14 6.39
C MET A 110 14.20 -11.79 7.72
N PHE A 111 13.22 -10.87 7.75
CA PHE A 111 12.52 -10.55 8.99
C PHE A 111 11.69 -11.71 9.51
N GLN A 112 11.06 -12.49 8.64
CA GLN A 112 10.31 -13.69 9.03
C GLN A 112 11.21 -14.77 9.61
N GLU A 113 12.33 -15.06 8.96
CA GLU A 113 13.32 -16.02 9.45
C GLU A 113 13.85 -15.62 10.83
N ASN A 114 14.20 -14.34 11.01
CA ASN A 114 14.64 -13.82 12.30
C ASN A 114 13.57 -13.97 13.39
N ILE A 115 12.31 -13.67 13.08
CA ILE A 115 11.17 -13.86 14.00
C ILE A 115 10.98 -15.34 14.36
N ASN A 116 11.08 -16.24 13.38
CA ASN A 116 10.92 -17.67 13.60
C ASN A 116 12.03 -18.21 14.50
N ARG A 117 13.28 -17.83 14.23
CA ARG A 117 14.43 -18.20 15.06
C ARG A 117 14.28 -17.77 16.51
N VAL A 118 13.79 -16.56 16.78
CA VAL A 118 13.53 -16.09 18.16
C VAL A 118 12.50 -16.98 18.85
N LYS A 119 11.41 -17.33 18.16
CA LYS A 119 10.36 -18.21 18.71
C LYS A 119 10.86 -19.63 18.98
N GLU A 120 11.63 -20.20 18.06
CA GLU A 120 12.22 -21.54 18.21
C GLU A 120 13.17 -21.64 19.41
N GLN A 121 13.85 -20.54 19.73
CA GLN A 121 14.71 -20.43 20.91
C GLN A 121 13.92 -20.15 22.22
N GLY A 122 12.59 -20.16 22.16
CA GLY A 122 11.72 -19.87 23.30
C GLY A 122 11.66 -18.38 23.68
N GLY A 123 12.13 -17.49 22.80
CA GLY A 123 12.09 -16.05 23.00
C GLY A 123 10.73 -15.43 22.67
N GLU A 124 10.43 -14.28 23.28
CA GLU A 124 9.25 -13.49 22.98
C GLU A 124 9.52 -12.51 21.83
N VAL A 125 8.60 -12.43 20.87
CA VAL A 125 8.70 -11.51 19.73
C VAL A 125 7.87 -10.27 20.00
N ASP A 126 8.50 -9.10 19.87
CA ASP A 126 7.83 -7.81 20.02
C ASP A 126 6.66 -7.67 19.02
N ARG A 127 5.46 -7.37 19.56
CA ARG A 127 4.25 -7.15 18.76
C ARG A 127 4.40 -6.00 17.74
N MET A 128 5.22 -5.00 18.05
CA MET A 128 5.56 -3.91 17.14
C MET A 128 6.31 -4.42 15.90
N LEU A 129 7.23 -5.37 16.07
CA LEU A 129 7.95 -5.98 14.94
C LEU A 129 7.00 -6.77 14.05
N VAL A 130 6.09 -7.54 14.65
CA VAL A 130 5.03 -8.24 13.90
C VAL A 130 4.17 -7.23 13.12
N GLY A 131 3.78 -6.11 13.75
CA GLY A 131 3.02 -5.05 13.07
C GLY A 131 3.77 -4.40 11.90
N LYS A 132 5.09 -4.15 12.05
CA LYS A 132 5.94 -3.64 10.96
C LYS A 132 6.00 -4.62 9.79
N LEU A 133 6.19 -5.90 10.07
CA LEU A 133 6.22 -6.93 9.04
C LEU A 133 4.89 -7.01 8.28
N GLN A 134 3.75 -6.95 8.98
CA GLN A 134 2.43 -6.94 8.34
C GLN A 134 2.24 -5.70 7.44
N ASN A 135 2.72 -4.54 7.87
CA ASN A 135 2.68 -3.32 7.05
C ASN A 135 3.56 -3.43 5.80
N GLN A 136 4.77 -4.00 5.91
CA GLN A 136 5.64 -4.25 4.76
C GLN A 136 4.98 -5.22 3.77
N LYS A 137 4.43 -6.35 4.27
CA LYS A 137 3.70 -7.30 3.43
C LYS A 137 2.53 -6.66 2.68
N ARG A 138 1.75 -5.80 3.35
CA ARG A 138 0.65 -5.08 2.69
C ARG A 138 1.15 -4.14 1.59
N ARG A 139 2.22 -3.39 1.84
CA ARG A 139 2.81 -2.48 0.83
C ARG A 139 3.41 -3.23 -0.36
N MET A 140 4.07 -4.35 -0.12
CA MET A 140 4.55 -5.23 -1.18
C MET A 140 3.37 -5.77 -2.01
N LYS A 141 2.30 -6.22 -1.37
CA LYS A 141 1.07 -6.64 -2.07
C LYS A 141 0.46 -5.52 -2.92
N VAL A 142 0.45 -4.28 -2.42
CA VAL A 142 0.01 -3.12 -3.20
C VAL A 142 0.87 -2.91 -4.45
N LYS A 143 2.20 -3.05 -4.35
CA LYS A 143 3.10 -2.97 -5.50
C LYS A 143 2.81 -4.06 -6.54
N GLN A 144 2.57 -5.29 -6.10
CA GLN A 144 2.18 -6.41 -6.98
C GLN A 144 0.86 -6.13 -7.71
N ILE A 145 -0.17 -5.67 -6.99
CA ILE A 145 -1.46 -5.30 -7.60
C ILE A 145 -1.27 -4.16 -8.60
N LEU A 146 -0.49 -3.12 -8.26
CA LEU A 146 -0.25 -2.00 -9.18
C LEU A 146 0.50 -2.45 -10.44
N ARG A 147 1.45 -3.37 -10.30
CA ARG A 147 2.18 -3.97 -11.41
C ARG A 147 1.22 -4.69 -12.35
N GLU A 148 0.32 -5.52 -11.82
CA GLU A 148 -0.74 -6.19 -12.58
C GLU A 148 -1.67 -5.17 -13.28
N GLU A 149 -2.13 -4.13 -12.57
CA GLU A 149 -2.96 -3.05 -13.15
C GLU A 149 -2.25 -2.37 -14.35
N ILE A 150 -0.92 -2.20 -14.28
CA ILE A 150 -0.13 -1.58 -15.37
C ILE A 150 0.08 -2.55 -16.54
N GLU A 151 0.34 -3.84 -16.26
CA GLU A 151 0.45 -4.86 -17.30
C GLU A 151 -0.85 -5.01 -18.09
N GLU A 152 -1.99 -5.02 -17.41
CA GLU A 152 -3.31 -5.03 -18.05
C GLU A 152 -3.50 -3.80 -18.94
N ALA A 153 -3.19 -2.60 -18.44
CA ALA A 153 -3.30 -1.37 -19.21
C ALA A 153 -2.36 -1.32 -20.43
N MET A 154 -1.16 -1.92 -20.32
CA MET A 154 -0.21 -2.02 -21.43
C MET A 154 -0.71 -2.99 -22.51
N ALA A 155 -1.36 -4.09 -22.12
CA ALA A 155 -1.92 -5.07 -23.04
C ALA A 155 -3.14 -4.56 -23.84
N GLU A 156 -3.77 -3.47 -23.37
CA GLU A 156 -4.92 -2.83 -24.01
C GLU A 156 -4.55 -1.69 -24.99
N LEU A 157 -3.25 -1.38 -25.16
CA LEU A 157 -2.76 -0.38 -26.12
C LEU A 157 -2.97 -0.80 -27.59
#